data_AF-A0A960R1L7-F1
#
_entry.id   AF-A0A960R1L7-F1
#
_cell.length_a   1.000
_cell.length_b   1.000
_cell.length_c   1.000
_cell.angle_alpha   90.00
_cell.angle_beta   90.00
_cell.angle_gamma   90.00
#
_symmetry.space_group_name_H-M   'P 1'
#
loop_
_entity.id
_entity.type
_entity.pdbx_description
1 polymer ?
#
loop_
_entity_poly.entity_id
_entity_poly.type
_entity_poly.pdbx_seq_one_letter_code
_entity_poly.pdbx_strand_id
1 'polypeptide(L)'
;MNSKPFLGIAAAIFAMVTTGLSPALAQQKQTLQDVYQNAVKQFDAGQFQEALTGFQTVLKYQPNFVYARSYAAKCVEAIKKGDSGPKQTLEAKLSTLVVPNINFEGANLGMVFEFLTQKSEELSGGKVVANFIYKGTDDQKKNALVTLTLRNTPFLDVVRYVGQLTDTQFKYEEFAIVAAPVGSGPAAPNPANATQTTALESKFDQPSTPANPFPQTPSNDPFTKR
;
A
#
# COMPACT_ATOMS: atom_id res chain seq x y z
N MET A 1 -44.57 38.40 -70.32
CA MET A 1 -43.60 37.59 -71.10
C MET A 1 -42.33 37.50 -70.26
N ASN A 2 -42.09 36.37 -69.58
CA ASN A 2 -41.25 35.22 -69.99
C ASN A 2 -39.77 35.64 -70.11
N SER A 3 -38.78 35.11 -69.40
CA SER A 3 -38.60 33.74 -68.85
C SER A 3 -37.41 33.71 -67.86
N LYS A 4 -37.50 32.88 -66.81
CA LYS A 4 -36.34 32.39 -66.02
C LYS A 4 -35.67 31.22 -66.77
N PRO A 5 -34.41 30.86 -66.43
CA PRO A 5 -34.26 29.68 -65.55
C PRO A 5 -33.06 29.73 -64.57
N PHE A 6 -33.23 29.01 -63.43
CA PHE A 6 -32.31 28.11 -62.67
C PHE A 6 -30.78 28.35 -62.68
N LEU A 7 -29.95 27.97 -61.71
CA LEU A 7 -29.94 27.43 -60.33
C LEU A 7 -28.46 27.02 -60.14
N GLY A 8 -27.79 27.36 -59.03
CA GLY A 8 -26.40 26.89 -58.85
C GLY A 8 -25.78 27.32 -57.53
N ILE A 9 -25.52 26.33 -56.68
CA ILE A 9 -25.10 26.39 -55.28
C ILE A 9 -23.56 26.46 -55.19
N ALA A 10 -23.02 27.31 -54.32
CA ALA A 10 -21.72 27.13 -53.65
C ALA A 10 -21.64 28.12 -52.47
N ALA A 11 -22.00 27.70 -51.26
CA ALA A 11 -21.09 27.12 -50.27
C ALA A 11 -20.10 28.16 -49.70
N ALA A 12 -20.49 28.70 -48.55
CA ALA A 12 -19.70 29.55 -47.68
C ALA A 12 -18.55 28.77 -47.01
N ILE A 13 -17.37 29.37 -46.94
CA ILE A 13 -16.41 29.14 -45.86
C ILE A 13 -15.91 30.52 -45.41
N PHE A 14 -16.62 31.10 -44.46
CA PHE A 14 -16.12 32.23 -43.67
C PHE A 14 -15.22 31.63 -42.60
N ALA A 15 -13.90 31.78 -42.77
CA ALA A 15 -12.92 31.37 -41.78
C ALA A 15 -13.03 32.29 -40.55
N MET A 16 -13.94 31.95 -39.64
CA MET A 16 -14.01 32.53 -38.31
C MET A 16 -12.91 31.87 -37.48
N VAL A 17 -11.84 32.62 -37.24
CA VAL A 17 -10.83 32.30 -36.22
C VAL A 17 -11.54 32.32 -34.87
N THR A 18 -12.06 31.16 -34.46
CA THR A 18 -12.48 30.95 -33.09
C THR A 18 -11.23 30.64 -32.29
N THR A 19 -10.70 31.67 -31.63
CA THR A 19 -9.87 31.52 -30.44
C THR A 19 -10.68 30.74 -29.41
N GLY A 20 -10.56 29.42 -29.44
CA GLY A 20 -11.04 28.55 -28.39
C GLY A 20 -10.31 28.91 -27.10
N LEU A 21 -11.04 29.53 -26.17
CA LEU A 21 -10.62 29.67 -24.78
C LEU A 21 -10.26 28.29 -24.26
N SER A 22 -8.97 28.03 -24.03
CA SER A 22 -8.61 27.01 -23.05
C SER A 22 -9.25 27.43 -21.72
N PRO A 23 -10.00 26.56 -21.02
CA PRO A 23 -10.23 26.78 -19.61
C PRO A 23 -8.85 26.71 -18.97
N ALA A 24 -8.24 27.88 -18.79
CA ALA A 24 -7.23 28.10 -17.79
C ALA A 24 -7.76 27.38 -16.56
N LEU A 25 -6.97 26.42 -16.07
CA LEU A 25 -7.08 25.82 -14.75
C LEU A 25 -7.73 26.86 -13.86
N ALA A 26 -9.00 26.63 -13.53
CA ALA A 26 -9.70 27.44 -12.57
C ALA A 26 -8.91 27.23 -11.27
N GLN A 27 -7.89 28.07 -11.07
CA GLN A 27 -7.31 28.32 -9.77
C GLN A 27 -8.46 28.91 -8.99
N GLN A 28 -9.25 28.01 -8.40
CA GLN A 28 -10.35 28.32 -7.54
C GLN A 28 -9.72 29.09 -6.38
N LYS A 29 -9.77 30.43 -6.46
CA LYS A 29 -9.57 31.31 -5.33
C LYS A 29 -10.63 30.90 -4.31
N GLN A 30 -10.31 29.94 -3.45
CA GLN A 30 -11.20 29.56 -2.36
C GLN A 30 -11.40 30.82 -1.53
N THR A 31 -12.62 31.34 -1.50
CA THR A 31 -12.92 32.47 -0.63
C THR A 31 -12.92 31.98 0.81
N LEU A 32 -12.71 32.90 1.77
CA LEU A 32 -12.78 32.55 3.19
C LEU A 32 -14.14 31.92 3.56
N GLN A 33 -15.20 32.33 2.85
CA GLN A 33 -16.54 31.77 2.99
C GLN A 33 -16.63 30.34 2.46
N ASP A 34 -16.00 30.02 1.33
CA ASP A 34 -15.92 28.65 0.81
C ASP A 34 -15.18 27.73 1.78
N VAL A 35 -14.08 28.21 2.38
CA VAL A 35 -13.32 27.46 3.39
C VAL A 35 -14.21 27.16 4.60
N TYR A 36 -14.99 28.13 5.07
CA TYR A 36 -15.93 27.93 6.16
C TYR A 36 -17.03 26.91 5.80
N GLN A 37 -17.68 27.07 4.64
CA GLN A 37 -18.74 26.14 4.21
C GLN A 37 -18.22 24.71 4.04
N ASN A 38 -17.02 24.56 3.49
CA ASN A 38 -16.37 23.26 3.38
C ASN A 38 -16.08 22.65 4.76
N ALA A 39 -15.59 23.46 5.72
CA ALA A 39 -15.34 23.00 7.09
C ALA A 39 -16.63 22.56 7.81
N VAL A 40 -17.75 23.25 7.59
CA VAL A 40 -19.07 22.85 8.12
C VAL A 40 -19.49 21.51 7.54
N LYS A 41 -19.37 21.30 6.22
CA LYS A 41 -19.67 20.01 5.59
C LYS A 41 -18.83 18.87 6.18
N GLN A 42 -17.54 19.12 6.44
CA GLN A 42 -16.65 18.15 7.07
C GLN A 42 -17.08 17.86 8.52
N PHE A 43 -17.48 18.88 9.28
CA PHE A 43 -18.04 18.71 10.62
C PHE A 43 -19.28 17.82 10.62
N ASP A 44 -20.22 18.08 9.70
CA ASP A 44 -21.45 17.29 9.55
C ASP A 44 -21.17 15.85 9.10
N ALA A 45 -20.10 15.64 8.33
CA ALA A 45 -19.60 14.32 7.94
C ALA A 45 -18.82 13.60 9.06
N GLY A 46 -18.69 14.21 10.24
CA GLY A 46 -17.91 13.71 11.37
C GLY A 46 -16.39 13.84 11.20
N GLN A 47 -15.90 14.43 10.11
CA GLN A 47 -14.48 14.65 9.83
C GLN A 47 -13.93 15.80 10.66
N PHE A 48 -13.89 15.60 11.98
CA PHE A 48 -13.61 16.67 12.94
C PHE A 48 -12.19 17.22 12.82
N GLN A 49 -11.23 16.43 12.35
CA GLN A 49 -9.84 16.86 12.18
C GLN A 49 -9.69 17.83 11.00
N GLU A 50 -10.24 17.50 9.84
CA GLU A 50 -10.23 18.36 8.65
C GLU A 50 -11.08 19.61 8.88
N ALA A 51 -12.26 19.44 9.49
CA ALA A 51 -13.15 20.56 9.85
C ALA A 51 -12.41 21.55 10.77
N LEU A 52 -11.67 21.05 11.77
CA LEU A 52 -10.87 21.90 12.67
C LEU A 52 -9.84 22.73 11.91
N THR A 53 -9.10 22.13 10.96
CA THR A 53 -8.14 22.85 10.11
C THR A 53 -8.82 23.94 9.28
N GLY A 54 -10.00 23.64 8.72
CA GLY A 54 -10.80 24.62 7.98
C GLY A 54 -11.23 25.80 8.86
N PHE A 55 -11.77 25.54 10.05
CA PHE A 55 -12.17 26.59 10.99
C PHE A 55 -11.00 27.42 11.51
N GLN A 56 -9.84 26.80 11.79
CA GLN A 56 -8.62 27.53 12.17
C GLN A 56 -8.15 28.45 11.06
N THR A 57 -8.24 28.01 9.81
CA THR A 57 -7.94 28.86 8.64
C THR A 57 -8.85 30.08 8.64
N VAL A 58 -10.16 29.91 8.83
CA VAL A 58 -11.11 31.04 8.91
C VAL A 58 -10.75 31.99 10.07
N LEU A 59 -10.45 31.45 11.25
CA LEU A 59 -10.08 32.24 12.44
C LEU A 59 -8.75 32.97 12.30
N LYS A 60 -7.82 32.48 11.48
CA LYS A 60 -6.56 33.16 11.18
C LYS A 60 -6.79 34.51 10.48
N TYR A 61 -7.76 34.57 9.57
CA TYR A 61 -8.10 35.79 8.84
C TYR A 61 -9.22 36.61 9.51
N GLN A 62 -10.14 35.95 10.20
CA GLN A 62 -11.22 36.56 10.96
C GLN A 62 -11.25 36.02 12.40
N PRO A 63 -10.38 36.51 13.30
CA PRO A 63 -10.28 36.01 14.67
C PRO A 63 -11.55 36.22 15.50
N ASN A 64 -12.39 37.19 15.11
CA ASN A 64 -13.68 37.48 15.74
C ASN A 64 -14.87 36.73 15.11
N PHE A 65 -14.62 35.78 14.20
CA PHE A 65 -15.70 35.00 13.60
C PHE A 65 -16.22 33.94 14.57
N VAL A 66 -17.32 34.30 15.26
CA VAL A 66 -17.91 33.54 16.38
C VAL A 66 -18.26 32.10 16.00
N TYR A 67 -18.82 31.90 14.80
CA TYR A 67 -19.26 30.58 14.35
C TYR A 67 -18.08 29.62 14.19
N ALA A 68 -17.01 30.01 13.48
CA ALA A 68 -15.84 29.14 13.33
C ALA A 68 -15.18 28.82 14.67
N ARG A 69 -15.19 29.75 15.64
CA ARG A 69 -14.68 29.48 16.99
C ARG A 69 -15.50 28.42 17.71
N SER A 70 -16.83 28.52 17.62
CA SER A 70 -17.74 27.54 18.23
C SER A 70 -17.55 26.16 17.61
N TYR A 71 -17.51 26.05 16.27
CA TYR A 71 -17.28 24.78 15.60
C TYR A 71 -15.89 24.19 15.89
N ALA A 72 -14.84 25.01 15.88
CA ALA A 72 -13.49 24.55 16.24
C ALA A 72 -13.45 23.95 17.64
N ALA A 73 -14.12 24.57 18.63
CA ALA A 73 -14.22 24.02 19.98
C ALA A 73 -14.94 22.66 20.00
N LYS A 74 -16.04 22.52 19.25
CA LYS A 74 -16.76 21.25 19.10
C LYS A 74 -15.91 20.17 18.44
N CYS A 75 -15.15 20.50 17.40
CA CYS A 75 -14.21 19.56 16.77
C CYS A 75 -13.16 19.08 17.77
N VAL A 76 -12.56 19.99 18.55
CA VAL A 76 -11.56 19.65 19.57
C VAL A 76 -12.16 18.73 20.63
N GLU A 77 -13.40 18.98 21.04
CA GLU A 77 -14.09 18.11 22.00
C GLU A 77 -14.37 16.71 21.44
N ALA A 78 -14.85 16.61 20.20
CA ALA A 78 -15.09 15.33 19.52
C ALA A 78 -13.78 14.52 19.39
N ILE A 79 -12.70 15.16 18.93
CA ILE A 79 -11.38 14.53 18.80
C ILE A 79 -10.88 14.02 20.16
N LYS A 80 -11.05 14.80 21.24
CA LYS A 80 -10.67 14.39 22.60
C LYS A 80 -11.47 13.20 23.11
N LYS A 81 -12.73 13.06 22.69
CA LYS A 81 -13.59 11.91 23.02
C LYS A 81 -13.27 10.66 22.20
N GLY A 82 -12.38 10.76 21.22
CA GLY A 82 -12.05 9.66 20.30
C GLY A 82 -12.97 9.60 19.08
N ASP A 83 -13.98 10.47 19.00
CA ASP A 83 -14.80 10.71 17.82
C ASP A 83 -13.95 11.50 16.81
N SER A 84 -13.10 10.81 16.06
CA SER A 84 -12.32 11.43 14.97
C SER A 84 -13.02 11.30 13.61
N GLY A 85 -14.30 10.89 13.60
CA GLY A 85 -15.03 10.52 12.38
C GLY A 85 -14.45 9.34 11.65
N PRO A 86 -14.97 9.02 10.45
CA PRO A 86 -14.25 8.19 9.50
C PRO A 86 -12.98 8.95 9.11
N LYS A 87 -11.87 8.62 9.78
CA LYS A 87 -10.54 9.11 9.42
C LYS A 87 -10.40 8.89 7.91
N GLN A 88 -10.17 9.97 7.16
CA GLN A 88 -9.84 9.91 5.73
C GLN A 88 -8.42 9.34 5.56
N THR A 89 -8.19 8.14 6.13
CA THR A 89 -6.93 7.43 6.06
C THR A 89 -6.61 7.12 4.61
N LEU A 90 -5.33 6.98 4.32
CA LEU A 90 -4.88 6.49 3.02
C LEU A 90 -5.63 5.21 2.63
N GLU A 91 -5.83 4.28 3.56
CA GLU A 91 -6.60 3.05 3.35
C GLU A 91 -8.04 3.32 2.87
N ALA A 92 -8.77 4.20 3.56
CA ALA A 92 -10.15 4.55 3.20
C ALA A 92 -10.24 5.25 1.85
N LYS A 93 -9.22 6.01 1.46
CA LYS A 93 -9.14 6.64 0.13
C LYS A 93 -8.88 5.58 -0.94
N LEU A 94 -7.94 4.66 -0.70
CA LEU A 94 -7.59 3.59 -1.62
C LEU A 94 -8.71 2.55 -1.79
N SER A 95 -9.53 2.30 -0.77
CA SER A 95 -10.66 1.37 -0.84
C SER A 95 -11.74 1.77 -1.84
N THR A 96 -11.83 3.07 -2.16
CA THR A 96 -12.77 3.59 -3.17
C THR A 96 -12.30 3.38 -4.61
N LEU A 97 -11.02 3.04 -4.81
CA LEU A 97 -10.42 2.89 -6.13
C LEU A 97 -10.64 1.48 -6.67
N VAL A 98 -11.02 1.39 -7.95
CA VAL A 98 -11.17 0.13 -8.68
C VAL A 98 -10.21 0.11 -9.85
N VAL A 99 -9.37 -0.92 -9.92
CA VAL A 99 -8.41 -1.08 -11.01
C VAL A 99 -9.08 -1.87 -12.14
N PRO A 100 -9.21 -1.30 -13.35
CA PRO A 100 -10.00 -1.91 -14.42
C PRO A 100 -9.37 -3.19 -14.97
N ASN A 101 -8.04 -3.19 -15.13
CA ASN A 101 -7.30 -4.33 -15.63
C ASN A 101 -5.84 -4.27 -15.16
N ILE A 102 -5.31 -5.41 -14.73
CA ILE A 102 -3.91 -5.60 -14.37
C ILE A 102 -3.45 -6.92 -14.99
N ASN A 103 -2.25 -6.91 -15.55
CA ASN A 103 -1.56 -8.13 -15.95
C ASN A 103 -0.08 -7.99 -15.55
N PHE A 104 0.35 -8.80 -14.59
CA PHE A 104 1.76 -8.95 -14.24
C PHE A 104 2.23 -10.32 -14.71
N GLU A 105 3.39 -10.35 -15.34
CA GLU A 105 4.03 -11.57 -15.85
C GLU A 105 5.47 -11.59 -15.36
N GLY A 106 5.69 -12.24 -14.21
CA GLY A 106 7.01 -12.27 -13.57
C GLY A 106 7.53 -10.89 -13.18
N ALA A 107 6.65 -9.96 -12.82
CA ALA A 107 7.05 -8.62 -12.39
C ALA A 107 7.66 -8.68 -10.98
N ASN A 108 8.82 -8.08 -10.77
CA ASN A 108 9.39 -7.98 -9.42
C ASN A 108 8.56 -7.02 -8.54
N LEU A 109 8.64 -7.22 -7.23
CA LEU A 109 7.85 -6.47 -6.25
C LEU A 109 8.10 -4.95 -6.30
N GLY A 110 9.32 -4.52 -6.67
CA GLY A 110 9.64 -3.11 -6.87
C GLY A 110 8.81 -2.48 -8.00
N MET A 111 8.80 -3.13 -9.17
CA MET A 111 8.01 -2.71 -10.33
C MET A 111 6.52 -2.70 -10.02
N VAL A 112 6.04 -3.69 -9.25
CA VAL A 112 4.64 -3.75 -8.82
C VAL A 112 4.29 -2.55 -7.94
N PHE A 113 5.15 -2.17 -6.98
CA PHE A 113 4.91 -0.98 -6.14
C PHE A 113 4.89 0.31 -6.95
N GLU A 114 5.81 0.48 -7.89
CA GLU A 114 5.83 1.66 -8.78
C GLU A 114 4.56 1.73 -9.63
N PHE A 115 4.15 0.60 -10.22
CA PHE A 115 2.90 0.51 -10.97
C PHE A 115 1.68 0.87 -10.11
N LEU A 116 1.57 0.30 -8.91
CA LEU A 116 0.44 0.57 -8.00
C LEU A 116 0.43 2.03 -7.52
N THR A 117 1.61 2.62 -7.29
CA THR A 117 1.76 4.04 -6.97
C THR A 117 1.16 4.89 -8.08
N GLN A 118 1.64 4.71 -9.32
CA GLN A 118 1.16 5.43 -10.49
C GLN A 118 -0.34 5.20 -10.71
N LYS A 119 -0.82 3.97 -10.52
CA LYS A 119 -2.23 3.64 -10.78
C LYS A 119 -3.16 4.27 -9.74
N SER A 120 -2.74 4.36 -8.48
CA SER A 120 -3.50 5.07 -7.44
C SER A 120 -3.63 6.57 -7.74
N GLU A 121 -2.58 7.18 -8.26
CA GLU A 121 -2.57 8.59 -8.67
C GLU A 121 -3.50 8.82 -9.87
N GLU A 122 -3.37 8.00 -10.91
CA GLU A 122 -4.20 8.07 -12.11
C GLU A 122 -5.69 7.92 -11.78
N LEU A 123 -6.06 6.87 -11.04
CA LEU A 123 -7.45 6.55 -10.71
C LEU A 123 -8.07 7.56 -9.75
N SER A 124 -7.27 8.21 -8.91
CA SER A 124 -7.75 9.24 -8.00
C SER A 124 -7.74 10.65 -8.62
N GLY A 125 -7.19 10.81 -9.83
CA GLY A 125 -6.99 12.11 -10.47
C GLY A 125 -5.99 12.98 -9.69
N GLY A 126 -4.93 12.38 -9.15
CA GLY A 126 -3.87 13.05 -8.37
C GLY A 126 -4.20 13.29 -6.91
N LYS A 127 -5.37 12.87 -6.43
CA LYS A 127 -5.82 13.12 -5.04
C LYS A 127 -5.17 12.18 -4.02
N VAL A 128 -4.75 11.00 -4.47
CA VAL A 128 -4.23 9.92 -3.62
C VAL A 128 -3.03 9.30 -4.33
N VAL A 129 -1.90 9.27 -3.64
CA VAL A 129 -0.69 8.59 -4.12
C VAL A 129 -0.28 7.57 -3.06
N ALA A 130 -0.31 6.29 -3.43
CA ALA A 130 0.09 5.20 -2.56
C ALA A 130 1.62 5.13 -2.48
N ASN A 131 2.20 5.63 -1.39
CA ASN A 131 3.64 5.50 -1.15
C ASN A 131 3.96 4.16 -0.47
N PHE A 132 4.76 3.30 -1.10
CA PHE A 132 5.14 2.00 -0.55
C PHE A 132 6.53 2.04 0.11
N ILE A 133 6.60 1.62 1.37
CA ILE A 133 7.85 1.48 2.12
C ILE A 133 8.11 0.00 2.34
N TYR A 134 9.14 -0.54 1.69
CA TYR A 134 9.53 -1.93 1.85
C TYR A 134 10.57 -2.10 2.97
N LYS A 135 10.34 -3.05 3.87
CA LYS A 135 11.20 -3.33 5.04
C LYS A 135 12.08 -4.58 4.91
N GLY A 136 12.01 -5.29 3.78
CA GLY A 136 12.91 -6.41 3.49
C GLY A 136 14.21 -5.96 2.80
N THR A 137 15.03 -6.93 2.39
CA THR A 137 16.26 -6.66 1.63
C THR A 137 15.97 -6.39 0.15
N ASP A 138 16.86 -5.68 -0.54
CA ASP A 138 16.73 -5.44 -1.98
C ASP A 138 16.67 -6.74 -2.80
N ASP A 139 17.40 -7.78 -2.41
CA ASP A 139 17.32 -9.10 -3.05
C ASP A 139 15.94 -9.73 -2.91
N GLN A 140 15.32 -9.66 -1.72
CA GLN A 140 13.96 -10.14 -1.54
C GLN A 140 12.98 -9.35 -2.42
N LYS A 141 13.17 -8.03 -2.53
CA LYS A 141 12.32 -7.18 -3.38
C LYS A 141 12.44 -7.51 -4.88
N LYS A 142 13.64 -7.85 -5.34
CA LYS A 142 13.93 -8.16 -6.76
C LYS A 142 13.53 -9.58 -7.15
N ASN A 143 13.69 -10.54 -6.23
CA ASN A 143 13.42 -11.95 -6.48
C ASN A 143 11.96 -12.36 -6.19
N ALA A 144 11.19 -11.52 -5.48
CA ALA A 144 9.75 -11.71 -5.31
C ALA A 144 9.03 -11.37 -6.63
N LEU A 145 8.73 -12.40 -7.42
CA LEU A 145 8.07 -12.27 -8.71
C LEU A 145 6.56 -12.47 -8.57
N VAL A 146 5.81 -11.60 -9.25
CA VAL A 146 4.35 -11.59 -9.27
C VAL A 146 3.87 -11.91 -10.68
N THR A 147 3.08 -12.96 -10.79
CA THR A 147 2.32 -13.30 -12.00
C THR A 147 0.85 -13.37 -11.66
N LEU A 148 0.06 -12.47 -12.25
CA LEU A 148 -1.29 -12.15 -11.79
C LEU A 148 -2.06 -11.41 -12.86
N THR A 149 -3.27 -11.87 -13.17
CA THR A 149 -4.21 -11.15 -14.03
C THR A 149 -5.48 -10.85 -13.24
N LEU A 150 -5.84 -9.56 -13.16
CA LEU A 150 -7.02 -9.08 -12.44
C LEU A 150 -7.85 -8.15 -13.32
N ARG A 151 -9.17 -8.18 -13.13
CA ARG A 151 -10.13 -7.32 -13.86
C ARG A 151 -11.13 -6.74 -12.89
N ASN A 152 -11.41 -5.45 -13.05
CA ASN A 152 -12.36 -4.69 -12.25
C ASN A 152 -12.23 -4.99 -10.75
N THR A 153 -11.02 -4.90 -10.22
CA THR A 153 -10.68 -5.35 -8.87
C THR A 153 -10.44 -4.15 -7.95
N PRO A 154 -11.00 -4.14 -6.73
CA PRO A 154 -10.71 -3.10 -5.74
C PRO A 154 -9.21 -2.99 -5.47
N PHE A 155 -8.70 -1.76 -5.35
CA PHE A 155 -7.26 -1.52 -5.21
C PHE A 155 -6.66 -2.25 -3.99
N LEU A 156 -7.37 -2.28 -2.87
CA LEU A 156 -6.92 -2.99 -1.67
C LEU A 156 -6.83 -4.51 -1.86
N ASP A 157 -7.73 -5.09 -2.66
CA ASP A 157 -7.65 -6.51 -3.01
C ASP A 157 -6.44 -6.81 -3.88
N VAL A 158 -6.10 -5.91 -4.82
CA VAL A 158 -4.87 -6.04 -5.61
C VAL A 158 -3.65 -6.09 -4.70
N VAL A 159 -3.52 -5.14 -3.76
CA VAL A 159 -2.42 -5.11 -2.78
C VAL A 159 -2.39 -6.40 -1.95
N ARG A 160 -3.55 -6.87 -1.49
CA ARG A 160 -3.67 -8.13 -0.74
C ARG A 160 -3.18 -9.32 -1.56
N TYR A 161 -3.60 -9.45 -2.83
CA TYR A 161 -3.19 -10.55 -3.69
C TYR A 161 -1.69 -10.53 -3.97
N VAL A 162 -1.10 -9.36 -4.20
CA VAL A 162 0.35 -9.21 -4.33
C VAL A 162 1.03 -9.75 -3.06
N GLY A 163 0.54 -9.37 -1.88
CA GLY A 163 1.09 -9.82 -0.60
C GLY A 163 1.00 -11.33 -0.38
N GLN A 164 -0.08 -11.94 -0.85
CA GLN A 164 -0.25 -13.39 -0.80
C GLN A 164 0.72 -14.12 -1.75
N LEU A 165 1.04 -13.55 -2.90
CA LEU A 165 1.96 -14.16 -3.86
C LEU A 165 3.43 -13.97 -3.48
N THR A 166 3.76 -12.90 -2.76
CA THR A 166 5.14 -12.55 -2.39
C THR A 166 5.45 -12.72 -0.92
N ASP A 167 4.59 -13.40 -0.16
CA ASP A 167 4.72 -13.56 1.28
C ASP A 167 5.05 -12.20 1.95
N THR A 168 4.25 -11.18 1.64
CA THR A 168 4.45 -9.81 2.12
C THR A 168 3.22 -9.31 2.85
N GLN A 169 3.40 -8.88 4.10
CA GLN A 169 2.37 -8.25 4.90
C GLN A 169 2.37 -6.73 4.67
N PHE A 170 1.17 -6.18 4.47
CA PHE A 170 0.96 -4.75 4.31
C PHE A 170 0.30 -4.15 5.55
N LYS A 171 0.82 -3.00 5.98
CA LYS A 171 0.23 -2.16 7.02
C LYS A 171 -0.02 -0.77 6.45
N TYR A 172 -1.24 -0.27 6.61
CA TYR A 172 -1.62 1.05 6.16
C TYR A 172 -1.37 2.08 7.27
N GLU A 173 -0.53 3.05 6.99
CA GLU A 173 -0.26 4.21 7.84
C GLU A 173 -0.93 5.45 7.22
N GLU A 174 -0.86 6.60 7.91
CA GLU A 174 -1.52 7.84 7.47
C GLU A 174 -1.07 8.32 6.07
N PHE A 175 0.19 8.09 5.72
CA PHE A 175 0.81 8.59 4.48
C PHE A 175 1.54 7.52 3.65
N ALA A 176 1.58 6.26 4.11
CA ALA A 176 2.34 5.21 3.45
C ALA A 176 1.76 3.83 3.70
N ILE A 177 2.08 2.91 2.81
CA ILE A 177 1.82 1.49 2.94
C ILE A 177 3.15 0.81 3.25
N VAL A 178 3.28 0.28 4.46
CA VAL A 178 4.47 -0.44 4.90
C VAL A 178 4.33 -1.90 4.50
N ALA A 179 5.28 -2.38 3.71
CA ALA A 179 5.37 -3.75 3.23
C ALA A 179 6.52 -4.48 3.95
N ALA A 180 6.23 -5.60 4.60
CA ALA A 180 7.21 -6.40 5.32
C ALA A 180 7.11 -7.88 4.91
N PRO A 181 8.22 -8.60 4.64
CA PRO A 181 8.16 -10.02 4.34
C PRO A 181 7.64 -10.83 5.55
N VAL A 182 6.75 -11.79 5.32
CA VAL A 182 6.33 -12.75 6.34
C VAL A 182 7.44 -13.79 6.50
N GLY A 183 8.29 -13.55 7.49
CA GLY A 183 9.60 -14.20 7.64
C GLY A 183 10.66 -13.23 8.18
N SER A 184 10.40 -11.93 8.06
CA SER A 184 11.13 -10.85 8.71
C SER A 184 10.42 -10.44 10.01
N GLY A 185 10.32 -11.36 10.98
CA GLY A 185 10.15 -10.94 12.37
C GLY A 185 11.38 -10.14 12.81
N PRO A 186 11.34 -9.38 13.93
CA PRO A 186 12.58 -8.99 14.59
C PRO A 186 13.39 -10.27 14.79
N ALA A 187 14.65 -10.28 14.36
CA ALA A 187 15.51 -11.44 14.48
C ALA A 187 15.50 -11.93 15.95
N ALA A 188 14.73 -12.99 16.21
CA ALA A 188 14.95 -13.78 17.40
C ALA A 188 16.33 -14.44 17.22
N PRO A 189 17.19 -14.43 18.25
CA PRO A 189 18.48 -15.10 18.18
C PRO A 189 18.24 -16.58 17.86
N ASN A 190 18.76 -17.00 16.72
CA ASN A 190 18.66 -18.35 16.19
C ASN A 190 19.28 -19.36 17.16
N PRO A 191 18.56 -20.32 17.77
CA PRO A 191 19.17 -21.51 18.36
C PRO A 191 19.12 -22.65 17.34
N ALA A 192 19.63 -22.40 16.13
CA ALA A 192 19.89 -23.45 15.15
C ALA A 192 21.30 -23.25 14.57
N ASN A 193 22.27 -23.22 15.47
CA ASN A 193 23.60 -23.74 15.18
C ASN A 193 24.09 -24.61 16.35
N ALA A 194 23.33 -25.67 16.60
CA ALA A 194 23.83 -26.89 17.21
C ALA A 194 23.05 -27.98 16.47
N THR A 195 23.64 -28.69 15.53
CA THR A 195 24.46 -29.84 15.87
C THR A 195 25.07 -30.43 14.60
N GLN A 196 26.34 -30.83 14.71
CA GLN A 196 27.10 -31.76 13.85
C GLN A 196 27.64 -31.23 12.51
N THR A 197 28.86 -30.69 12.58
CA THR A 197 29.90 -31.07 11.60
C THR A 197 31.16 -31.48 12.36
N THR A 198 31.44 -32.76 12.20
CA THR A 198 32.57 -33.56 12.63
C THR A 198 33.89 -32.98 12.11
N ALA A 199 34.91 -32.97 12.98
CA ALA A 199 36.35 -33.10 12.72
C ALA A 199 37.14 -32.06 13.51
N LEU A 200 37.71 -32.48 14.64
CA LEU A 200 38.94 -31.93 15.22
C LEU A 200 39.58 -33.03 16.06
N GLU A 201 40.42 -33.77 15.35
CA GLU A 201 41.45 -34.64 15.85
C GLU A 201 42.53 -33.82 16.57
N SER A 202 42.89 -34.17 17.81
CA SER A 202 44.27 -34.23 18.31
C SER A 202 44.35 -34.55 19.81
N LYS A 203 44.85 -35.75 20.08
CA LYS A 203 45.83 -36.13 21.11
C LYS A 203 45.70 -35.52 22.53
N PHE A 204 45.36 -36.36 23.50
CA PHE A 204 46.09 -36.41 24.78
C PHE A 204 45.89 -37.80 25.44
N ASP A 205 47.02 -38.48 25.62
CA ASP A 205 47.44 -39.51 26.58
C ASP A 205 46.49 -40.56 27.21
N GLN A 206 46.94 -41.81 27.08
CA GLN A 206 46.61 -43.01 27.87
C GLN A 206 47.12 -42.87 29.33
N PRO A 207 46.60 -43.62 30.35
CA PRO A 207 46.99 -45.04 30.48
C PRO A 207 45.95 -46.01 31.11
N SER A 208 46.28 -47.29 30.93
CA SER A 208 45.98 -48.47 31.77
C SER A 208 44.56 -49.06 31.86
N THR A 209 44.42 -50.16 31.14
CA THR A 209 43.65 -51.38 31.40
C THR A 209 43.62 -51.85 32.86
N PRO A 210 42.55 -52.57 33.23
CA PRO A 210 42.74 -53.88 33.85
C PRO A 210 42.12 -55.00 32.99
N ALA A 211 42.88 -56.09 32.89
CA ALA A 211 42.51 -57.34 32.24
C ALA A 211 41.37 -58.05 32.98
N ASN A 212 40.35 -58.50 32.24
CA ASN A 212 39.40 -59.51 32.71
C ASN A 212 39.93 -60.91 32.32
N PRO A 213 40.16 -61.83 33.28
CA PRO A 213 40.76 -63.13 33.02
C PRO A 213 39.71 -64.24 33.07
N PHE A 214 38.85 -64.38 32.05
CA PHE A 214 38.05 -65.60 31.91
C PHE A 214 37.84 -65.95 30.43
N PRO A 215 38.37 -67.09 29.95
CA PRO A 215 37.97 -67.65 28.67
C PRO A 215 36.66 -68.42 28.85
N GLN A 216 35.61 -68.06 28.11
CA GLN A 216 34.45 -68.93 27.90
C GLN A 216 34.50 -69.48 26.47
N THR A 217 34.54 -70.82 26.41
CA THR A 217 34.69 -71.68 25.24
C THR A 217 33.53 -71.57 24.23
N PRO A 218 33.76 -71.92 22.95
CA PRO A 218 32.69 -72.02 21.96
C PRO A 218 31.85 -73.28 22.18
N SER A 219 30.55 -73.10 22.45
CA SER A 219 29.58 -74.20 22.42
C SER A 219 29.11 -74.41 20.99
N ASN A 220 29.66 -75.44 20.34
CA ASN A 220 29.12 -76.02 19.12
C ASN A 220 27.99 -76.99 19.50
N ASP A 221 26.76 -76.68 19.10
CA ASP A 221 25.68 -77.67 19.02
C ASP A 221 25.01 -77.60 17.64
N PRO A 222 25.29 -78.56 16.74
CA PRO A 222 24.59 -78.73 15.48
C PRO A 222 23.65 -79.94 15.59
N PHE A 223 22.42 -79.75 16.05
CA PHE A 223 21.40 -80.81 15.93
C PHE A 223 20.03 -80.23 15.57
N THR A 224 19.81 -80.06 14.26
CA THR A 224 18.49 -80.16 13.66
C THR A 224 18.63 -80.66 12.22
N LYS A 225 18.79 -81.99 12.03
CA LYS A 225 17.95 -82.84 11.16
C LYS A 225 18.63 -84.16 10.78
N ARG A 226 17.89 -85.23 11.11
CA ARG A 226 17.92 -86.61 10.57
C ARG A 226 18.95 -87.58 11.11
#